data_AF-A0A6P0PU64-F1
#
_entry.id   AF-A0A6P0PU64-F1
#
_cell.length_a   1.000
_cell.length_b   1.000
_cell.length_c   1.000
_cell.angle_alpha   90.00
_cell.angle_beta   90.00
_cell.angle_gamma   90.00
#
_symmetry.space_group_name_H-M   'P 1'
#
loop_
_entity.id
_entity.type
_entity.pdbx_description
1 polymer ?
#
loop_
_entity_poly.entity_id
_entity_poly.type
_entity_poly.pdbx_seq_one_letter_code
_entity_poly.pdbx_strand_id
1 'polypeptide(L)'
;DRKLKEYHNRRGYSEEETRRWLGWLAKRLKEGQQTEFLIEKMQPNMLNNSRDKELYKISLFMILCLILCLIFRLFLGLFLAITFSSIFDKRIKPYETIKFSWQEIKNIIIQMLICAPILALILGPISVGPISGLFVGSSLGLIFRLILWLMLGLIGGLMCELMFVLIKGLTEEEIKTRNKPNQGIKESAKNIVIVSLISWPVIFLSVVLLPLVSAENVEPVSLLIGLIGAFMIAMLLGFSFAGRPVIQHFVLRLILWRSGSIPWNYAHFLSYATERRLIKQVGGRYRFIHDLLREHFAST
;
A
#
# COMPACT_ATOMS: atom_id res chain seq x y z
N ASP A 1 40.43 -10.29 10.22
CA ASP A 1 40.56 -8.85 10.53
C ASP A 1 39.97 -7.87 9.51
N ARG A 2 38.64 -7.80 9.36
CA ARG A 2 38.01 -6.71 8.58
C ARG A 2 36.57 -6.35 8.99
N LYS A 3 36.19 -6.57 10.26
CA LYS A 3 34.82 -6.29 10.76
C LYS A 3 34.72 -5.53 12.10
N LEU A 4 35.79 -4.88 12.54
CA LEU A 4 35.78 -4.06 13.77
C LEU A 4 36.16 -2.59 13.50
N LYS A 5 35.77 -2.08 12.32
CA LYS A 5 35.82 -0.64 12.01
C LYS A 5 34.41 -0.05 11.94
N GLU A 6 33.58 -0.33 12.93
CA GLU A 6 32.47 0.57 13.23
C GLU A 6 32.91 1.46 14.38
N TYR A 7 32.89 2.76 14.11
CA TYR A 7 33.22 3.82 15.04
C TYR A 7 32.38 3.66 16.32
N HIS A 8 32.96 3.06 17.36
CA HIS A 8 32.48 3.26 18.73
C HIS A 8 32.62 4.74 19.04
N ASN A 9 31.52 5.46 18.85
CA ASN A 9 31.43 6.87 19.15
C ASN A 9 31.85 7.04 20.62
N ARG A 10 32.90 7.83 20.87
CA ARG A 10 33.48 8.09 22.21
C ARG A 10 32.54 8.86 23.16
N ARG A 11 31.26 8.97 22.81
CA ARG A 11 30.16 9.38 23.68
C ARG A 11 29.21 8.19 23.81
N GLY A 12 29.46 7.34 24.81
CA GLY A 12 28.52 6.29 25.19
C GLY A 12 27.18 6.88 25.63
N TYR A 13 26.16 6.04 25.72
CA TYR A 13 24.88 6.43 26.30
C TYR A 13 25.06 6.84 27.77
N SER A 14 24.34 7.87 28.22
CA SER A 14 24.44 8.29 29.62
C SER A 14 23.90 7.19 30.54
N GLU A 15 24.36 7.18 31.79
CA GLU A 15 23.89 6.20 32.77
C GLU A 15 22.39 6.37 33.04
N GLU A 16 21.92 7.62 33.15
CA GLU A 16 20.51 7.95 33.34
C GLU A 16 19.64 7.43 32.18
N GLU A 17 20.06 7.66 30.94
CA GLU A 17 19.36 7.17 29.75
C GLU A 17 19.35 5.64 29.68
N THR A 18 20.49 5.03 30.00
CA THR A 18 20.65 3.57 30.02
C THR A 18 19.74 2.93 31.07
N ARG A 19 19.73 3.46 32.30
CA ARG A 19 18.83 3.01 33.37
C ARG A 19 17.38 3.19 32.98
N ARG A 20 17.00 4.34 32.39
CA ARG A 20 15.64 4.60 31.93
C ARG A 20 15.17 3.62 30.86
N TRP A 21 15.97 3.38 29.82
CA TRP A 21 15.56 2.49 28.71
C TRP A 21 15.59 1.01 29.11
N LEU A 22 16.56 0.58 29.92
CA LEU A 22 16.57 -0.78 30.46
C LEU A 22 15.46 -1.00 31.48
N GLY A 23 15.16 0.00 32.32
CA GLY A 23 14.04 -0.02 33.25
C GLY A 23 12.70 -0.17 32.53
N TRP A 24 12.49 0.63 31.48
CA TRP A 24 11.32 0.49 30.61
C TRP A 24 11.22 -0.90 29.98
N LEU A 25 12.32 -1.40 29.40
CA LEU A 25 12.36 -2.73 28.78
C LEU A 25 12.06 -3.84 29.79
N ALA A 26 12.68 -3.78 30.98
CA ALA A 26 12.51 -4.76 32.04
C ALA A 26 11.06 -4.80 32.55
N LYS A 27 10.44 -3.63 32.76
CA LYS A 27 9.04 -3.50 33.14
C LYS A 27 8.12 -4.13 32.10
N ARG A 28 8.37 -3.88 30.81
CA ARG A 28 7.58 -4.48 29.72
C ARG A 28 7.73 -5.99 29.61
N LEU A 29 8.94 -6.52 29.79
CA LEU A 29 9.15 -7.97 29.83
C LEU A 29 8.45 -8.62 31.02
N LYS A 30 8.46 -7.96 32.19
CA LYS A 30 7.74 -8.43 33.39
C LYS A 30 6.22 -8.45 33.19
N GLU A 31 5.65 -7.36 32.67
CA GLU A 31 4.21 -7.25 32.38
C GLU A 31 3.75 -8.27 31.33
N GLY A 32 4.56 -8.51 30.30
CA GLY A 32 4.25 -9.47 29.24
C GLY A 32 4.54 -10.94 29.58
N GLN A 33 5.05 -11.24 30.78
CA GLN A 33 5.58 -12.57 31.16
C GLN A 33 6.58 -13.14 30.14
N GLN A 34 7.37 -12.26 29.50
CA GLN A 34 8.34 -12.62 28.48
C GLN A 34 9.77 -12.59 29.06
N THR A 35 10.58 -13.58 28.69
CA THR A 35 12.00 -13.63 29.04
C THR A 35 12.90 -13.08 27.93
N GLU A 36 12.38 -13.06 26.70
CA GLU A 36 13.10 -12.63 25.49
C GLU A 36 12.37 -11.46 24.82
N PHE A 37 13.14 -10.47 24.39
CA PHE A 37 12.69 -9.30 23.68
C PHE A 37 13.09 -9.35 22.21
N LEU A 38 12.13 -9.03 21.34
CA LEU A 38 12.31 -8.87 19.90
C LEU A 38 11.84 -7.47 19.52
N ILE A 39 12.74 -6.66 18.96
CA ILE A 39 12.40 -5.28 18.54
C ILE A 39 11.18 -5.32 17.61
N GLU A 40 11.18 -6.19 16.61
CA GLU A 40 10.09 -6.32 15.63
C GLU A 40 8.75 -6.84 16.20
N LYS A 41 8.73 -7.46 17.39
CA LYS A 41 7.49 -7.91 18.05
C LYS A 41 6.91 -6.86 19.01
N MET A 42 7.43 -5.63 19.02
CA MET A 42 6.82 -4.53 19.78
C MET A 42 5.36 -4.33 19.34
N GLN A 43 4.47 -4.24 20.32
CA GLN A 43 3.02 -4.16 20.11
C GLN A 43 2.48 -2.78 20.53
N PRO A 44 1.40 -2.27 19.90
CA PRO A 44 0.81 -0.98 20.26
C PRO A 44 0.26 -0.89 21.68
N ASN A 45 0.02 -2.03 22.34
CA ASN A 45 -0.37 -2.08 23.74
C ASN A 45 0.74 -1.61 24.70
N MET A 46 1.99 -1.54 24.23
CA MET A 46 3.15 -1.02 24.98
C MET A 46 3.15 0.51 25.13
N LEU A 47 2.12 1.21 24.63
CA LEU A 47 1.92 2.64 24.86
C LEU A 47 1.23 2.86 26.21
N ASN A 48 1.85 3.67 27.09
CA ASN A 48 1.35 3.90 28.45
C ASN A 48 0.06 4.71 28.48
N ASN A 49 -0.01 5.78 27.69
CA ASN A 49 -1.10 6.74 27.78
C ASN A 49 -2.20 6.44 26.76
N SER A 50 -3.45 6.69 27.14
CA SER A 50 -4.58 6.66 26.19
C SER A 50 -4.39 7.66 25.06
N ARG A 51 -3.81 8.84 25.36
CA ARG A 51 -3.43 9.85 24.36
C ARG A 51 -2.43 9.31 23.34
N ASP A 52 -1.41 8.57 23.78
CA ASP A 52 -0.41 7.99 22.86
C ASP A 52 -1.04 6.92 21.95
N LYS A 53 -2.01 6.16 22.47
CA LYS A 53 -2.79 5.20 21.67
C LYS A 53 -3.68 5.88 20.63
N GLU A 54 -4.31 7.01 20.98
CA GLU A 54 -5.08 7.82 20.04
C GLU A 54 -4.17 8.46 18.99
N LEU A 55 -3.05 9.06 19.41
CA LEU A 55 -2.04 9.62 18.51
C LEU A 55 -1.49 8.55 17.56
N TYR A 56 -1.28 7.33 18.04
CA TYR A 56 -0.91 6.18 17.20
C TYR A 56 -1.95 5.91 16.12
N LYS A 57 -3.23 5.79 16.48
CA LYS A 57 -4.33 5.56 15.52
C LYS A 57 -4.46 6.71 14.51
N ILE A 58 -4.42 7.96 14.97
CA ILE A 58 -4.50 9.16 14.12
C ILE A 58 -3.30 9.21 13.16
N SER A 59 -2.09 8.94 13.66
CA SER A 59 -0.87 8.94 12.83
C SER A 59 -0.92 7.85 11.76
N LEU A 60 -1.42 6.66 12.09
CA LEU A 60 -1.62 5.59 11.10
C LEU A 60 -2.62 6.00 10.02
N PHE A 61 -3.76 6.56 10.42
CA PHE A 61 -4.78 7.03 9.49
C PHE A 61 -4.24 8.14 8.59
N MET A 62 -3.52 9.11 9.17
CA MET A 62 -2.93 10.22 8.42
C MET A 62 -1.90 9.75 7.40
N ILE A 63 -1.00 8.82 7.77
CA ILE A 63 -0.01 8.26 6.84
C ILE A 63 -0.71 7.48 5.72
N LEU A 64 -1.72 6.67 6.05
CA LEU A 64 -2.49 5.93 5.07
C LEU A 64 -3.20 6.88 4.09
N CYS A 65 -3.88 7.90 4.59
CA CYS A 65 -4.52 8.93 3.78
C CYS A 65 -3.51 9.69 2.91
N LEU A 66 -2.34 10.04 3.44
CA LEU A 66 -1.30 10.73 2.68
C LEU A 66 -0.83 9.88 1.49
N ILE A 67 -0.59 8.58 1.71
CA ILE A 67 -0.16 7.65 0.68
C ILE A 67 -1.24 7.52 -0.40
N LEU A 68 -2.50 7.34 0.00
CA LEU A 68 -3.64 7.23 -0.92
C LEU A 68 -3.85 8.53 -1.72
N CYS A 69 -3.79 9.70 -1.07
CA CYS A 69 -3.92 11.00 -1.72
C CYS A 69 -2.79 11.25 -2.72
N LEU A 70 -1.54 10.88 -2.39
CA LEU A 70 -0.40 11.05 -3.28
C LEU A 70 -0.52 10.15 -4.52
N ILE A 71 -0.92 8.89 -4.32
CA ILE A 71 -1.21 7.94 -5.40
C ILE A 71 -2.32 8.48 -6.31
N PHE A 72 -3.43 8.93 -5.73
CA PHE A 72 -4.57 9.45 -6.48
C PHE A 72 -4.23 10.73 -7.25
N ARG A 73 -3.52 11.67 -6.61
CA ARG A 73 -3.10 12.91 -7.25
C ARG A 73 -2.15 12.66 -8.43
N LEU A 74 -1.19 11.75 -8.27
CA LEU A 74 -0.27 11.37 -9.34
C LEU A 74 -1.04 10.77 -10.52
N PHE A 75 -1.98 9.87 -10.23
CA PHE A 75 -2.81 9.23 -11.24
C PHE A 75 -3.69 10.24 -11.98
N LEU A 76 -4.42 11.09 -11.25
CA LEU A 76 -5.28 12.11 -11.83
C LEU A 76 -4.47 13.11 -12.68
N GLY A 77 -3.31 13.55 -12.19
CA GLY A 77 -2.45 14.47 -12.92
C GLY A 77 -1.94 13.88 -14.25
N LEU A 78 -1.51 12.62 -14.23
CA LEU A 78 -1.05 11.93 -15.44
C LEU A 78 -2.19 11.66 -16.41
N PHE A 79 -3.36 11.27 -15.89
CA PHE A 79 -4.58 11.10 -16.68
C PHE A 79 -4.97 12.38 -17.42
N LEU A 80 -5.02 13.51 -16.69
CA LEU A 80 -5.30 14.81 -17.28
C LEU A 80 -4.22 15.22 -18.29
N ALA A 81 -2.94 15.03 -17.97
CA ALA A 81 -1.85 15.37 -18.90
C ALA A 81 -1.94 14.62 -20.24
N ILE A 82 -2.20 13.30 -20.20
CA ILE A 82 -2.32 12.47 -21.40
C ILE A 82 -3.55 12.87 -22.23
N THR A 83 -4.69 13.07 -21.57
CA THR A 83 -5.95 13.46 -22.24
C THR A 83 -5.87 14.85 -22.86
N PHE A 84 -5.30 15.84 -22.16
CA PHE A 84 -5.06 17.17 -22.71
C PHE A 84 -4.03 17.14 -23.85
N SER A 85 -2.94 16.38 -23.72
CA SER A 85 -1.96 16.21 -24.80
C SER A 85 -2.61 15.71 -26.08
N SER A 86 -3.50 14.73 -25.99
CA SER A 86 -4.21 14.19 -27.16
C SER A 86 -5.17 15.20 -27.81
N ILE A 87 -5.67 16.19 -27.06
CA ILE A 87 -6.59 17.22 -27.58
C ILE A 87 -5.82 18.30 -28.35
N PHE A 88 -4.65 18.71 -27.85
CA PHE A 88 -3.86 19.79 -28.44
C PHE A 88 -2.96 19.38 -29.62
N ASP A 89 -2.69 18.08 -29.80
CA ASP A 89 -1.80 17.58 -30.88
C ASP A 89 -2.47 17.51 -32.27
N LYS A 90 -3.73 17.96 -32.40
CA LYS A 90 -4.37 18.11 -33.72
C LYS A 90 -3.82 19.35 -34.40
N ARG A 91 -2.88 19.16 -35.34
CA ARG A 91 -2.31 20.23 -36.18
C ARG A 91 -3.40 21.18 -36.69
N ILE A 92 -3.22 22.48 -36.42
CA ILE A 92 -4.09 23.55 -36.90
C ILE A 92 -3.98 23.58 -38.43
N LYS A 93 -4.97 23.05 -39.14
CA LYS A 93 -5.19 23.35 -40.55
C LYS A 93 -5.91 24.71 -40.62
N PRO A 94 -5.39 25.72 -41.32
CA PRO A 94 -6.12 26.97 -41.50
C PRO A 94 -7.41 26.68 -42.26
N TYR A 95 -8.55 27.07 -41.69
CA TYR A 95 -9.85 26.95 -42.32
C TYR A 95 -10.07 28.16 -43.24
N GLU A 96 -9.51 28.12 -44.45
CA GLU A 96 -9.56 29.29 -45.36
C GLU A 96 -10.94 29.54 -45.99
N THR A 97 -11.93 28.65 -45.79
CA THR A 97 -13.33 28.96 -46.10
C THR A 97 -14.27 28.36 -45.06
N ILE A 98 -14.93 29.22 -44.29
CA ILE A 98 -16.07 28.81 -43.44
C ILE A 98 -17.27 28.58 -44.37
N LYS A 99 -17.48 27.34 -44.82
CA LYS A 99 -18.75 26.95 -45.43
C LYS A 99 -19.72 26.57 -44.31
N PHE A 100 -20.67 27.46 -44.05
CA PHE A 100 -21.66 27.30 -43.01
C PHE A 100 -22.68 26.20 -43.40
N SER A 101 -22.49 25.00 -42.86
CA SER A 101 -23.36 23.84 -43.09
C SER A 101 -24.42 23.74 -42.00
N TRP A 102 -25.67 24.05 -42.34
CA TRP A 102 -26.82 23.89 -41.43
C TRP A 102 -27.08 22.44 -41.02
N GLN A 103 -26.54 21.46 -41.75
CA GLN A 103 -26.62 20.03 -41.40
C GLN A 103 -25.62 19.63 -40.31
N GLU A 104 -24.43 20.23 -40.27
CA GLU A 104 -23.44 19.96 -39.22
C GLU A 104 -23.88 20.56 -37.88
N ILE A 105 -24.48 21.76 -37.90
CA ILE A 105 -25.03 22.39 -36.69
C ILE A 105 -26.19 21.56 -36.12
N LYS A 106 -27.07 21.01 -36.97
CA LYS A 106 -28.11 20.07 -36.52
C LYS A 106 -27.51 18.82 -35.88
N ASN A 107 -26.44 18.26 -36.43
CA ASN A 107 -25.78 17.08 -35.88
C ASN A 107 -25.06 17.37 -34.56
N ILE A 108 -24.46 18.56 -34.40
CA ILE A 108 -23.85 19.00 -33.14
C ILE A 108 -24.92 19.22 -32.07
N ILE A 109 -26.05 19.85 -32.42
CA ILE A 109 -27.18 20.03 -31.47
C ILE A 109 -27.76 18.68 -31.06
N ILE A 110 -27.90 17.73 -31.99
CA ILE A 110 -28.33 16.35 -31.68
C ILE A 110 -27.30 15.64 -30.79
N GLN A 111 -26.00 15.80 -31.05
CA GLN A 111 -24.95 15.26 -30.17
C GLN A 111 -24.94 15.91 -28.78
N MET A 112 -25.18 17.22 -28.65
CA MET A 112 -25.30 17.88 -27.35
C MET A 112 -26.55 17.42 -26.58
N LEU A 113 -27.65 17.13 -27.30
CA LEU A 113 -28.88 16.57 -26.73
C LEU A 113 -28.71 15.11 -26.27
N ILE A 114 -27.77 14.36 -26.86
CA ILE A 114 -27.42 12.97 -26.49
C ILE A 114 -26.32 12.91 -25.42
N CYS A 115 -25.37 13.84 -25.40
CA CYS A 115 -24.29 13.89 -24.42
C CYS A 115 -24.75 14.43 -23.05
N ALA A 116 -25.73 15.34 -23.02
CA ALA A 116 -26.32 15.84 -21.77
C ALA A 116 -26.90 14.73 -20.84
N PRO A 117 -27.68 13.74 -21.35
CA PRO A 117 -28.14 12.62 -20.52
C PRO A 117 -27.03 11.64 -20.12
N ILE A 118 -25.94 11.54 -20.89
CA ILE A 118 -24.77 10.70 -20.53
C ILE A 118 -23.98 11.33 -19.37
N LEU A 119 -23.89 12.67 -19.31
CA LEU A 119 -23.32 13.37 -18.16
C LEU A 119 -24.20 13.24 -16.90
N ALA A 120 -25.53 13.22 -17.09
CA ALA A 120 -26.50 12.94 -16.03
C ALA A 120 -26.46 11.48 -15.54
N LEU A 121 -26.08 10.52 -16.41
CA LEU A 121 -25.86 9.11 -16.07
C LEU A 121 -24.63 8.91 -15.16
N ILE A 122 -23.58 9.72 -15.35
CA ILE A 122 -22.34 9.67 -14.56
C ILE A 122 -22.54 10.28 -13.16
N LEU A 123 -23.39 11.30 -13.01
CA LEU A 123 -23.71 11.94 -11.73
C LEU A 123 -24.95 11.36 -11.01
N GLY A 124 -25.74 10.50 -11.68
CA GLY A 124 -27.06 10.09 -11.23
C GLY A 124 -27.21 8.64 -10.74
N PRO A 125 -26.31 8.02 -9.96
CA PRO A 125 -26.61 6.71 -9.40
C PRO A 125 -27.53 6.85 -8.17
N ILE A 126 -28.79 7.27 -8.36
CA ILE A 126 -29.86 7.07 -7.36
C ILE A 126 -31.20 6.60 -7.97
N SER A 127 -31.49 6.74 -9.26
CA SER A 127 -32.80 6.29 -9.74
C SER A 127 -32.87 5.93 -11.22
N VAL A 128 -33.51 4.79 -11.48
CA VAL A 128 -34.07 4.29 -12.74
C VAL A 128 -33.15 3.39 -13.58
N GLY A 129 -33.38 2.08 -13.41
CA GLY A 129 -33.04 1.02 -14.35
C GLY A 129 -33.87 1.07 -15.65
N PRO A 130 -33.75 0.04 -16.50
CA PRO A 130 -33.53 0.16 -17.95
C PRO A 130 -34.80 0.49 -18.75
N ILE A 131 -34.80 1.62 -19.46
CA ILE A 131 -35.88 1.95 -20.42
C ILE A 131 -35.37 2.22 -21.86
N SER A 132 -34.06 2.33 -22.10
CA SER A 132 -33.53 2.54 -23.47
C SER A 132 -33.03 1.27 -24.18
N GLY A 133 -33.50 0.09 -23.77
CA GLY A 133 -33.15 -1.20 -24.39
C GLY A 133 -34.29 -1.93 -25.10
N LEU A 134 -35.46 -1.29 -25.20
CA LEU A 134 -36.62 -1.81 -25.92
C LEU A 134 -36.72 -1.09 -27.26
N PHE A 135 -36.12 -1.69 -28.27
CA PHE A 135 -36.55 -1.77 -29.68
C PHE A 135 -35.31 -1.94 -30.58
N VAL A 136 -35.33 -3.02 -31.37
CA VAL A 136 -34.25 -3.67 -32.15
C VAL A 136 -33.38 -4.61 -31.29
N GLY A 137 -33.66 -5.91 -31.12
CA GLY A 137 -34.50 -6.84 -31.86
C GLY A 137 -33.72 -8.12 -32.21
N SER A 138 -33.61 -9.05 -31.26
CA SER A 138 -33.52 -10.52 -31.45
C SER A 138 -33.07 -11.21 -30.14
N SER A 139 -33.63 -12.40 -29.84
CA SER A 139 -33.13 -13.32 -28.80
C SER A 139 -31.61 -13.54 -28.89
N LEU A 140 -31.07 -13.47 -30.10
CA LEU A 140 -29.64 -13.47 -30.41
C LEU A 140 -28.85 -12.34 -29.73
N GLY A 141 -29.39 -11.13 -29.62
CA GLY A 141 -28.72 -10.01 -28.94
C GLY A 141 -28.72 -10.15 -27.41
N LEU A 142 -29.71 -10.84 -26.84
CA LEU A 142 -29.70 -11.23 -25.42
C LEU A 142 -28.70 -12.36 -25.17
N ILE A 143 -28.65 -13.35 -26.06
CA ILE A 143 -27.67 -14.45 -26.02
C ILE A 143 -26.25 -13.91 -26.14
N PHE A 144 -25.98 -13.03 -27.11
CA PHE A 144 -24.66 -12.42 -27.29
C PHE A 144 -24.22 -11.60 -26.08
N ARG A 145 -25.13 -10.79 -25.51
CA ARG A 145 -24.85 -10.05 -24.26
C ARG A 145 -24.58 -10.99 -23.10
N LEU A 146 -25.39 -12.03 -22.92
CA LEU A 146 -25.19 -13.01 -21.85
C LEU A 146 -23.84 -13.73 -22.00
N ILE A 147 -23.48 -14.15 -23.21
CA ILE A 147 -22.19 -14.78 -23.52
C ILE A 147 -21.05 -13.82 -23.21
N LEU A 148 -21.13 -12.56 -23.64
CA LEU A 148 -20.09 -11.57 -23.39
C LEU A 148 -19.89 -11.33 -21.87
N TRP A 149 -20.97 -11.14 -21.11
CA TRP A 149 -20.91 -10.96 -19.66
C TRP A 149 -20.37 -12.20 -18.93
N LEU A 150 -20.75 -13.40 -19.38
CA LEU A 150 -20.18 -14.66 -18.87
C LEU A 150 -18.68 -14.75 -19.15
N MET A 151 -18.25 -14.44 -20.38
CA MET A 151 -16.83 -14.46 -20.76
C MET A 151 -16.03 -13.47 -19.92
N LEU A 152 -16.50 -12.22 -19.81
CA LEU A 152 -15.86 -11.18 -19.01
C LEU A 152 -15.83 -11.55 -17.51
N GLY A 153 -16.92 -12.10 -16.98
CA GLY A 153 -17.01 -12.56 -15.60
C GLY A 153 -16.09 -13.74 -15.31
N LEU A 154 -15.93 -14.67 -16.26
CA LEU A 154 -15.08 -15.85 -16.12
C LEU A 154 -13.60 -15.47 -16.23
N ILE A 155 -13.24 -14.58 -17.16
CA ILE A 155 -11.89 -13.99 -17.25
C ILE A 155 -11.56 -13.22 -15.96
N GLY A 156 -12.44 -12.33 -15.53
CA GLY A 156 -12.24 -11.56 -14.30
C GLY A 156 -12.14 -12.45 -13.06
N GLY A 157 -13.01 -13.46 -12.95
CA GLY A 157 -13.02 -14.44 -11.88
C GLY A 157 -11.72 -15.24 -11.81
N LEU A 158 -11.28 -15.82 -12.94
CA LEU A 158 -10.02 -16.57 -13.02
C LEU A 158 -8.81 -15.70 -12.69
N MET A 159 -8.78 -14.45 -13.14
CA MET A 159 -7.70 -13.52 -12.81
C MET A 159 -7.67 -13.17 -11.33
N CYS A 160 -8.82 -12.91 -10.72
CA CYS A 160 -8.94 -12.66 -9.28
C CYS A 160 -8.52 -13.88 -8.45
N GLU A 161 -8.94 -15.08 -8.84
CA GLU A 161 -8.58 -16.32 -8.16
C GLU A 161 -7.08 -16.61 -8.32
N LEU A 162 -6.52 -16.47 -9.52
CA LEU A 162 -5.08 -16.59 -9.76
C LEU A 162 -4.29 -15.60 -8.90
N MET A 163 -4.73 -14.33 -8.84
CA MET A 163 -4.11 -13.33 -7.97
C MET A 163 -4.15 -13.74 -6.50
N PHE A 164 -5.30 -14.22 -6.04
CA PHE A 164 -5.47 -14.65 -4.66
C PHE A 164 -4.59 -15.86 -4.31
N VAL A 165 -4.51 -16.84 -5.21
CA VAL A 165 -3.64 -18.01 -5.05
C VAL A 165 -2.17 -17.61 -5.05
N LEU A 166 -1.74 -16.72 -5.96
CA LEU A 166 -0.35 -16.24 -5.99
C LEU A 166 0.02 -15.47 -4.71
N ILE A 167 -0.89 -14.64 -4.20
CA ILE A 167 -0.67 -13.89 -2.96
C ILE A 167 -0.66 -14.83 -1.75
N LYS A 168 -1.62 -15.75 -1.64
CA LYS A 168 -1.65 -16.71 -0.52
C LYS A 168 -0.54 -17.75 -0.57
N GLY A 169 -0.11 -18.13 -1.77
CA GLY A 169 1.01 -19.05 -2.01
C GLY A 169 2.35 -18.48 -1.55
N LEU A 170 2.45 -17.15 -1.41
CA LEU A 170 3.49 -16.49 -0.62
C LEU A 170 3.13 -16.66 0.86
N THR A 171 3.23 -17.90 1.35
CA THR A 171 2.85 -18.28 2.71
C THR A 171 3.54 -17.37 3.72
N GLU A 172 2.78 -16.87 4.70
CA GLU A 172 3.33 -16.20 5.89
C GLU A 172 4.05 -17.23 6.77
N GLU A 173 5.21 -17.70 6.34
CA GLU A 173 6.05 -18.47 7.23
C GLU A 173 6.63 -17.53 8.29
N GLU A 174 6.19 -17.70 9.53
CA GLU A 174 6.91 -17.10 10.64
C GLU A 174 8.35 -17.58 10.59
N ILE A 175 9.30 -16.64 10.44
CA ILE A 175 10.73 -16.94 10.45
C ILE A 175 11.08 -17.63 11.77
N LYS A 176 11.19 -18.96 11.73
CA LYS A 176 11.41 -19.83 12.90
C LYS A 176 12.70 -19.45 13.63
N THR A 177 13.75 -19.13 12.88
CA THR A 177 15.06 -18.71 13.39
C THR A 177 15.41 -17.30 12.90
N ARG A 178 15.34 -16.34 13.81
CA ARG A 178 15.67 -14.93 13.54
C ARG A 178 17.12 -14.68 13.90
N ASN A 179 17.95 -14.43 12.90
CA ASN A 179 19.40 -14.28 13.08
C ASN A 179 19.85 -12.82 13.20
N LYS A 180 19.00 -11.86 12.79
CA LYS A 180 19.29 -10.42 12.81
C LYS A 180 18.15 -9.63 13.44
N PRO A 181 18.43 -8.48 14.08
CA PRO A 181 17.40 -7.59 14.56
C PRO A 181 16.62 -6.98 13.38
N ASN A 182 15.31 -6.81 13.57
CA ASN A 182 14.36 -6.27 12.58
C ASN A 182 14.29 -7.06 11.27
N GLN A 183 14.58 -8.36 11.29
CA GLN A 183 14.52 -9.20 10.10
C GLN A 183 13.08 -9.28 9.56
N GLY A 184 12.08 -9.50 10.41
CA GLY A 184 10.68 -9.60 9.99
C GLY A 184 10.19 -8.32 9.30
N ILE A 185 10.46 -7.14 9.86
CA ILE A 185 10.05 -5.86 9.27
C ILE A 185 10.75 -5.60 7.92
N LYS A 186 12.03 -5.98 7.79
CA LYS A 186 12.77 -5.88 6.52
C LYS A 186 12.19 -6.81 5.47
N GLU A 187 11.82 -8.04 5.83
CA GLU A 187 11.17 -8.96 4.92
C GLU A 187 9.76 -8.47 4.54
N SER A 188 8.98 -7.89 5.48
CA SER A 188 7.70 -7.24 5.14
C SER A 188 7.88 -6.12 4.11
N ALA A 189 8.91 -5.28 4.24
CA ALA A 189 9.20 -4.23 3.27
C ALA A 189 9.56 -4.80 1.88
N LYS A 190 10.31 -5.91 1.82
CA LYS A 190 10.58 -6.60 0.55
C LYS A 190 9.32 -7.22 -0.04
N ASN A 191 8.45 -7.78 0.80
CA ASN A 191 7.20 -8.40 0.37
C ASN A 191 6.25 -7.39 -0.29
N ILE A 192 6.29 -6.10 0.07
CA ILE A 192 5.55 -5.05 -0.65
C ILE A 192 5.93 -5.07 -2.13
N VAL A 193 7.24 -5.06 -2.42
CA VAL A 193 7.77 -5.04 -3.79
C VAL A 193 7.45 -6.35 -4.51
N ILE A 194 7.62 -7.49 -3.84
CA ILE A 194 7.35 -8.81 -4.43
C ILE A 194 5.87 -8.96 -4.80
N VAL A 195 4.95 -8.61 -3.90
CA VAL A 195 3.50 -8.70 -4.15
C VAL A 195 3.08 -7.74 -5.27
N SER A 196 3.62 -6.51 -5.30
CA SER A 196 3.37 -5.58 -6.40
C SER A 196 3.90 -6.09 -7.74
N LEU A 197 5.08 -6.72 -7.76
CA LEU A 197 5.68 -7.26 -8.98
C LEU A 197 4.94 -8.50 -9.51
N ILE A 198 4.40 -9.35 -8.63
CA ILE A 198 3.61 -10.53 -9.01
C ILE A 198 2.20 -10.14 -9.45
N SER A 199 1.59 -9.14 -8.81
CA SER A 199 0.23 -8.70 -9.14
C SER A 199 0.16 -7.91 -10.45
N TRP A 200 1.21 -7.17 -10.83
CA TRP A 200 1.19 -6.36 -12.06
C TRP A 200 0.90 -7.21 -13.31
N PRO A 201 1.65 -8.28 -13.67
CA PRO A 201 1.38 -9.05 -14.89
C PRO A 201 -0.07 -9.54 -15.01
N VAL A 202 -0.70 -9.91 -13.89
CA VAL A 202 -2.10 -10.38 -13.88
C VAL A 202 -3.07 -9.25 -14.22
N ILE A 203 -2.88 -8.07 -13.63
CA ILE A 203 -3.72 -6.89 -13.90
C ILE A 203 -3.40 -6.29 -15.27
N PHE A 204 -2.15 -6.37 -15.72
CA PHE A 204 -1.75 -5.99 -17.07
C PHE A 204 -2.49 -6.83 -18.11
N LEU A 205 -2.47 -8.16 -17.93
CA LEU A 205 -3.13 -9.09 -18.84
C LEU A 205 -4.63 -8.84 -18.88
N SER A 206 -5.26 -8.54 -17.75
CA SER A 206 -6.70 -8.22 -17.74
C SER A 206 -7.01 -6.94 -18.52
N VAL A 207 -6.21 -5.88 -18.39
CA VAL A 207 -6.40 -4.62 -19.14
C VAL A 207 -6.23 -4.83 -20.65
N VAL A 208 -5.33 -5.70 -21.09
CA VAL A 208 -5.10 -5.97 -22.52
C VAL A 208 -6.15 -6.93 -23.10
N LEU A 209 -6.59 -7.92 -22.31
CA LEU A 209 -7.47 -8.98 -22.78
C LEU A 209 -8.95 -8.53 -22.85
N LEU A 210 -9.37 -7.59 -21.99
CA LEU A 210 -10.73 -7.05 -21.99
C LEU A 210 -11.12 -6.41 -23.35
N PRO A 211 -10.35 -5.47 -23.93
CA PRO A 211 -10.65 -4.92 -25.25
C PRO A 211 -10.63 -5.93 -26.39
N LEU A 212 -9.72 -6.91 -26.30
CA LEU A 212 -9.57 -7.95 -27.31
C LEU A 212 -10.81 -8.84 -27.39
N VAL A 213 -11.41 -9.18 -26.24
CA VAL A 213 -12.63 -9.99 -26.15
C VAL A 213 -13.86 -9.20 -26.57
N SER A 214 -13.92 -7.91 -26.24
CA SER A 214 -15.04 -7.04 -26.64
C SER A 214 -14.99 -6.65 -28.13
N ALA A 215 -13.94 -7.01 -28.86
CA ALA A 215 -13.67 -6.58 -30.24
C ALA A 215 -13.75 -5.04 -30.38
N GLU A 216 -13.42 -4.32 -29.30
CA GLU A 216 -13.43 -2.86 -29.28
C GLU A 216 -12.12 -2.35 -29.85
N ASN A 217 -12.22 -1.46 -30.83
CA ASN A 217 -11.07 -0.71 -31.31
C ASN A 217 -10.71 0.34 -30.24
N VAL A 218 -9.82 -0.04 -29.33
CA VAL A 218 -9.36 0.84 -28.26
C VAL A 218 -8.23 1.72 -28.79
N GLU A 219 -8.43 3.03 -28.67
CA GLU A 219 -7.40 4.03 -28.97
C GLU A 219 -6.12 3.76 -28.15
N PRO A 220 -4.92 3.86 -28.75
CA PRO A 220 -3.66 3.61 -28.05
C PRO A 220 -3.51 4.41 -26.74
N VAL A 221 -4.09 5.61 -26.70
CA VAL A 221 -4.11 6.50 -25.53
C VAL A 221 -4.91 5.90 -24.37
N SER A 222 -6.04 5.24 -24.65
CA SER A 222 -6.87 4.59 -23.64
C SER A 222 -6.17 3.35 -23.06
N LEU A 223 -5.51 2.55 -23.93
CA LEU A 223 -4.69 1.43 -23.50
C LEU A 223 -3.57 1.91 -22.57
N LEU A 224 -2.85 2.98 -22.93
CA LEU A 224 -1.77 3.55 -22.11
C LEU A 224 -2.27 3.98 -20.72
N ILE A 225 -3.41 4.67 -20.66
CA ILE A 225 -4.05 5.06 -19.38
C ILE A 225 -4.39 3.82 -18.54
N GLY A 226 -4.97 2.79 -19.16
CA GLY A 226 -5.29 1.53 -18.51
C GLY A 226 -4.06 0.83 -17.94
N LEU A 227 -2.94 0.81 -18.67
CA LEU A 227 -1.67 0.21 -18.24
C LEU A 227 -1.05 0.94 -17.05
N ILE A 228 -1.10 2.28 -17.05
CA ILE A 228 -0.64 3.08 -15.91
C ILE A 228 -1.56 2.81 -14.71
N GLY A 229 -2.87 2.76 -14.91
CA GLY A 229 -3.83 2.37 -13.87
C GLY A 229 -3.53 1.00 -13.27
N ALA A 230 -3.25 0.01 -14.11
CA ALA A 230 -2.89 -1.35 -13.70
C ALA A 230 -1.65 -1.37 -12.79
N PHE A 231 -0.61 -0.64 -13.17
CA PHE A 231 0.59 -0.51 -12.36
C PHE A 231 0.30 0.09 -10.97
N MET A 232 -0.50 1.15 -10.91
CA MET A 232 -0.85 1.80 -9.65
C MET A 232 -1.69 0.89 -8.74
N ILE A 233 -2.64 0.14 -9.32
CA ILE A 233 -3.45 -0.83 -8.57
C ILE A 233 -2.55 -1.94 -8.01
N ALA A 234 -1.59 -2.45 -8.79
CA ALA A 234 -0.62 -3.45 -8.33
C ALA A 234 0.26 -2.95 -7.16
N MET A 235 0.71 -1.68 -7.22
CA MET A 235 1.42 -1.05 -6.11
C MET A 235 0.53 -0.94 -4.85
N LEU A 236 -0.72 -0.51 -5.03
CA LEU A 236 -1.68 -0.36 -3.93
C LEU A 236 -2.00 -1.69 -3.25
N LEU A 237 -2.12 -2.76 -4.02
CA LEU A 237 -2.32 -4.12 -3.51
C LEU A 237 -1.12 -4.57 -2.68
N GLY A 238 0.11 -4.48 -3.21
CA GLY A 238 1.32 -4.86 -2.47
C GLY A 238 1.46 -4.11 -1.14
N PHE A 239 1.16 -2.80 -1.14
CA PHE A 239 1.13 -2.01 0.08
C PHE A 239 0.02 -2.44 1.05
N SER A 240 -1.18 -2.75 0.55
CA SER A 240 -2.33 -3.14 1.38
C SER A 240 -2.11 -4.46 2.11
N PHE A 241 -1.40 -5.40 1.48
CA PHE A 241 -1.07 -6.71 2.05
C PHE A 241 0.18 -6.67 2.95
N ALA A 242 1.30 -6.14 2.47
CA ALA A 242 2.59 -6.24 3.16
C ALA A 242 3.05 -4.95 3.87
N GLY A 243 2.42 -3.80 3.58
CA GLY A 243 2.84 -2.48 4.10
C GLY A 243 2.39 -2.16 5.52
N ARG A 244 1.30 -2.80 5.98
CA ARG A 244 0.73 -2.59 7.33
C ARG A 244 1.76 -2.74 8.47
N PRO A 245 2.50 -3.86 8.60
CA PRO A 245 3.44 -4.03 9.71
C PRO A 245 4.58 -3.00 9.68
N VAL A 246 5.03 -2.55 8.50
CA VAL A 246 6.12 -1.56 8.37
C VAL A 246 5.69 -0.21 8.95
N ILE A 247 4.50 0.27 8.60
CA ILE A 247 3.99 1.56 9.08
C ILE A 247 3.63 1.48 10.55
N GLN A 248 2.94 0.41 10.98
CA GLN A 248 2.61 0.19 12.38
C GLN A 248 3.87 0.20 13.26
N HIS A 249 4.91 -0.51 12.83
CA HIS A 249 6.16 -0.57 13.56
C HIS A 249 6.88 0.78 13.59
N PHE A 250 6.92 1.50 12.46
CA PHE A 250 7.54 2.83 12.39
C PHE A 250 6.85 3.84 13.30
N VAL A 251 5.51 3.95 13.24
CA VAL A 251 4.74 4.88 14.06
C VAL A 251 4.85 4.54 15.54
N LEU A 252 4.77 3.26 15.90
CA LEU A 252 4.94 2.82 17.28
C LEU A 252 6.30 3.24 17.83
N ARG A 253 7.37 3.02 17.06
CA ARG A 253 8.72 3.37 17.46
C ARG A 253 8.92 4.88 17.57
N LEU A 254 8.33 5.65 16.67
CA LEU A 254 8.37 7.11 16.69
C LEU A 254 7.72 7.66 17.97
N ILE A 255 6.57 7.12 18.37
CA ILE A 255 5.86 7.55 19.59
C ILE A 255 6.64 7.14 20.84
N LEU A 256 7.12 5.90 20.92
CA LEU A 256 7.92 5.42 22.06
C LEU A 256 9.25 6.16 22.22
N TRP A 257 9.85 6.58 21.10
CA TRP A 257 11.06 7.42 21.14
C TRP A 257 10.73 8.83 21.62
N ARG A 258 9.64 9.43 21.13
CA ARG A 258 9.18 10.75 21.56
C ARG A 258 8.80 10.79 23.05
N SER A 259 8.29 9.69 23.60
CA SER A 259 8.03 9.55 25.04
C SER A 259 9.28 9.27 25.87
N GLY A 260 10.47 9.20 25.26
CA GLY A 260 11.75 8.92 25.93
C GLY A 260 11.89 7.48 26.42
N SER A 261 10.96 6.60 26.08
CA SER A 261 10.90 5.21 26.56
C SER A 261 11.93 4.30 25.88
N ILE A 262 12.26 4.59 24.62
CA ILE A 262 13.28 3.86 23.85
C ILE A 262 14.23 4.83 23.13
N PRO A 263 15.46 4.40 22.79
CA PRO A 263 16.34 5.16 21.93
C PRO A 263 15.96 5.04 20.45
N TRP A 264 16.30 6.08 19.67
CA TRP A 264 16.07 6.10 18.22
C TRP A 264 16.69 4.90 17.51
N ASN A 265 17.99 4.65 17.76
CA ASN A 265 18.67 3.46 17.28
C ASN A 265 18.67 2.35 18.33
N TYR A 266 17.51 1.77 18.54
CA TYR A 266 17.32 0.71 19.54
C TYR A 266 18.25 -0.50 19.35
N ALA A 267 18.50 -0.92 18.11
CA ALA A 267 19.41 -2.04 17.84
C ALA A 267 20.84 -1.74 18.30
N HIS A 268 21.35 -0.55 18.01
CA HIS A 268 22.67 -0.12 18.46
C HIS A 268 22.75 -0.01 20.00
N PHE A 269 21.71 0.53 20.64
CA PHE A 269 21.65 0.58 22.11
C PHE A 269 21.66 -0.81 22.74
N LEU A 270 20.92 -1.76 22.19
CA LEU A 270 20.90 -3.13 22.71
C LEU A 270 22.25 -3.83 22.46
N SER A 271 22.92 -3.57 21.34
CA SER A 271 24.30 -4.03 21.13
C SER A 271 25.25 -3.46 22.18
N TYR A 272 25.17 -2.15 22.47
CA TYR A 272 25.93 -1.52 23.55
C TYR A 272 25.65 -2.16 24.93
N ALA A 273 24.38 -2.38 25.28
CA ALA A 273 24.02 -3.05 26.53
C ALA A 273 24.50 -4.52 26.57
N THR A 274 24.65 -5.16 25.41
CA THR A 274 25.23 -6.50 25.28
C THR A 274 26.74 -6.48 25.54
N GLU A 275 27.46 -5.50 24.98
CA GLU A 275 28.89 -5.27 25.25
C GLU A 275 29.17 -4.98 26.72
N ARG A 276 28.25 -4.27 27.40
CA ARG A 276 28.28 -4.01 28.85
C ARG A 276 27.84 -5.20 29.71
N ARG A 277 27.49 -6.35 29.11
CA ARG A 277 26.99 -7.56 29.80
C ARG A 277 25.74 -7.32 30.67
N LEU A 278 24.89 -6.37 30.27
CA LEU A 278 23.59 -6.15 30.93
C LEU A 278 22.52 -7.07 30.33
N ILE A 279 22.63 -7.29 29.02
CA ILE A 279 21.77 -8.20 28.25
C ILE A 279 22.64 -9.13 27.40
N LYS A 280 22.05 -10.22 26.92
CA LYS A 280 22.62 -11.19 26.00
C LYS A 280 21.79 -11.20 24.72
N GLN A 281 22.46 -11.12 23.59
CA GLN A 281 21.85 -11.28 22.27
C GLN A 281 21.97 -12.73 21.81
N VAL A 282 20.86 -13.33 21.38
CA VAL A 282 20.80 -14.65 20.74
C VAL A 282 20.10 -14.47 19.39
N GLY A 283 20.89 -14.35 18.32
CA GLY A 283 20.38 -14.00 16.99
C GLY A 283 19.72 -12.61 16.98
N GLY A 284 18.43 -12.54 16.66
CA GLY A 284 17.62 -11.32 16.73
C GLY A 284 16.98 -11.03 18.08
N ARG A 285 17.14 -11.92 19.07
CA ARG A 285 16.49 -11.83 20.38
C ARG A 285 17.44 -11.26 21.43
N TYR A 286 16.89 -10.53 22.38
CA TYR A 286 17.62 -9.93 23.50
C TYR A 286 17.02 -10.41 24.83
N ARG A 287 17.85 -10.82 25.78
CA ARG A 287 17.41 -11.25 27.11
C ARG A 287 18.35 -10.69 28.18
N PHE A 288 17.84 -10.32 29.35
CA PHE A 288 18.70 -9.97 30.48
C PHE A 288 19.54 -11.17 30.91
N ILE A 289 20.82 -10.95 31.24
CA ILE A 289 21.73 -12.05 31.62
C ILE A 289 21.20 -12.80 32.85
N HIS A 290 20.68 -12.05 33.82
CA HIS A 290 20.09 -12.59 35.04
C HIS A 290 18.68 -12.05 35.24
N ASP A 291 17.78 -12.91 35.72
CA ASP A 291 16.39 -12.51 36.01
C ASP A 291 16.34 -11.51 37.19
N LEU A 292 17.26 -11.60 38.16
CA LEU A 292 17.43 -10.62 39.24
C LEU A 292 17.76 -9.22 38.72
N LEU A 293 18.61 -9.13 37.68
CA LEU A 293 18.97 -7.86 37.06
C LEU A 293 17.74 -7.23 36.37
N ARG A 294 16.95 -8.06 35.68
CA ARG A 294 15.67 -7.64 35.10
C ARG A 294 14.73 -7.13 36.19
N GLU A 295 14.60 -7.83 37.31
CA GLU A 295 13.73 -7.40 38.41
C GLU A 295 14.17 -6.07 39.03
N HIS A 296 15.48 -5.88 39.23
CA HIS A 296 16.03 -4.62 39.72
C HIS A 296 15.65 -3.44 38.80
N PHE A 297 15.90 -3.58 37.49
CA PHE A 297 15.52 -2.54 36.52
C PHE A 297 14.01 -2.34 36.42
N ALA A 298 13.19 -3.39 36.59
CA ALA A 298 11.73 -3.26 36.57
C ALA A 298 11.17 -2.54 37.80
N SER A 299 11.95 -2.46 38.89
CA SER A 299 11.59 -1.75 40.13
C SER A 299 12.07 -0.30 40.20
N THR A 300 12.86 0.15 39.20
CA THR A 300 13.34 1.54 39.07
C THR A 300 12.34 2.37 38.25
#